data_AF-A0ABC8ADB1-F1
#
_entry.id   AF-A0ABC8ADB1-F1
#
_cell.length_a   1.000
_cell.length_b   1.000
_cell.length_c   1.000
_cell.angle_alpha   90.00
_cell.angle_beta   90.00
_cell.angle_gamma   90.00
#
_symmetry.space_group_name_H-M   'P 1'
#
loop_
_entity.id
_entity.type
_entity.pdbx_description
1 polymer ?
#
loop_
_entity_poly.entity_id
_entity_poly.type
_entity_poly.pdbx_seq_one_letter_code
_entity_poly.pdbx_strand_id
1 'polypeptide(L)'
;MKIHTADKSWTAIGYPVNYGHKGFFLQKVNGSKGKIFDFVDSQGNVISKVVQMLNNPMHEGSSGGAWIAKLNASRKGYGNYVVGLNSFYSTQDPPNIIYGPYFDKKVFELLNKVKNSCHIE
;
A
#
# COMPACT_ATOMS: atom_id res chain seq x y z
N MET A 1 -19.93 -2.08 -13.98
CA MET A 1 -18.69 -2.20 -13.19
C MET A 1 -18.41 -3.68 -12.96
N LYS A 2 -17.44 -4.28 -13.66
CA LYS A 2 -17.06 -5.69 -13.44
C LYS A 2 -16.14 -5.74 -12.21
N ILE A 3 -16.67 -6.23 -11.10
CA ILE A 3 -15.88 -6.45 -9.89
C ILE A 3 -15.07 -7.73 -10.11
N HIS A 4 -13.83 -7.58 -10.56
CA HIS A 4 -12.86 -8.67 -10.47
C HIS A 4 -12.65 -8.96 -8.98
N THR A 5 -12.75 -10.22 -8.57
CA THR A 5 -12.39 -10.69 -7.22
C THR A 5 -11.10 -10.00 -6.78
N ALA A 6 -11.14 -9.31 -5.64
CA ALA A 6 -10.03 -8.48 -5.17
C ALA A 6 -8.74 -9.31 -5.15
N ASP A 7 -7.76 -8.92 -5.96
CA ASP A 7 -6.47 -9.58 -6.03
C ASP A 7 -5.85 -9.56 -4.63
N LYS A 8 -5.50 -10.75 -4.13
CA LYS A 8 -4.87 -10.93 -2.83
C LYS A 8 -3.36 -10.98 -2.93
N SER A 9 -2.78 -11.07 -4.12
CA SER A 9 -1.34 -11.05 -4.35
C SER A 9 -0.89 -9.65 -4.75
N TRP A 10 0.01 -9.07 -3.95
CA TRP A 10 0.49 -7.71 -4.14
C TRP A 10 2.01 -7.71 -4.23
N THR A 11 2.56 -6.70 -4.91
CA THR A 11 4.00 -6.43 -4.93
C THR A 11 4.27 -5.08 -4.30
N ALA A 12 5.07 -5.04 -3.25
CA ALA A 12 5.58 -3.81 -2.66
C ALA A 12 6.85 -3.40 -3.39
N ILE A 13 6.99 -2.11 -3.65
CA ILE A 13 8.23 -1.48 -4.11
C ILE A 13 8.61 -0.34 -3.16
N GLY A 14 9.91 -0.12 -2.95
CA GLY A 14 10.39 0.96 -2.07
C GLY A 14 11.91 0.95 -1.90
N TYR A 15 12.42 1.86 -1.07
CA TYR A 15 13.86 2.02 -0.77
C TYR A 15 14.16 1.73 0.70
N PRO A 16 13.90 0.51 1.19
CA PRO A 16 14.09 0.16 2.61
C PRO A 16 15.55 0.25 3.05
N VAL A 17 15.79 0.86 4.22
CA VAL A 17 17.14 0.96 4.81
C VAL A 17 17.62 -0.35 5.42
N ASN A 18 16.70 -1.25 5.78
CA ASN A 18 17.01 -2.55 6.37
C ASN A 18 17.44 -3.62 5.35
N TYR A 19 17.73 -3.20 4.12
CA TYR A 19 18.24 -4.05 3.04
C TYR A 19 19.70 -3.69 2.73
N GLY A 20 20.35 -4.49 1.91
CA GLY A 20 21.68 -4.18 1.40
C GLY A 20 21.73 -2.76 0.81
N HIS A 21 22.84 -2.05 1.06
CA HIS A 21 23.04 -0.67 0.59
C HIS A 21 21.98 0.34 1.09
N LYS A 22 21.38 0.14 2.28
CA LYS A 22 20.70 1.19 3.08
C LYS A 22 19.77 2.14 2.28
N GLY A 23 18.93 1.60 1.41
CA GLY A 23 17.95 2.39 0.64
C GLY A 23 18.48 3.04 -0.65
N PHE A 24 19.68 2.73 -1.13
CA PHE A 24 20.18 3.25 -2.41
C PHE A 24 19.49 2.66 -3.64
N PHE A 25 18.91 1.47 -3.52
CA PHE A 25 18.30 0.74 -4.64
C PHE A 25 16.84 0.44 -4.41
N LEU A 26 16.05 0.54 -5.49
CA LEU A 26 14.64 0.16 -5.47
C LEU A 26 14.54 -1.35 -5.24
N GLN A 27 13.88 -1.72 -4.14
CA GLN A 27 13.61 -3.10 -3.78
C GLN A 27 12.19 -3.47 -4.17
N LYS A 28 11.99 -4.78 -4.40
CA LYS A 28 10.70 -5.38 -4.70
C LYS A 28 10.46 -6.60 -3.81
N VAL A 29 9.29 -6.67 -3.19
CA VAL A 29 8.85 -7.84 -2.43
C VAL A 29 7.44 -8.24 -2.82
N ASN A 30 7.21 -9.53 -3.00
CA ASN A 30 5.87 -10.07 -3.18
C ASN A 30 5.27 -10.39 -1.82
N GLY A 31 4.04 -9.95 -1.61
CA GLY A 31 3.27 -10.21 -0.41
C GLY A 31 1.80 -10.43 -0.74
N SER A 32 0.97 -10.32 0.28
CA SER A 32 -0.46 -10.53 0.12
C SER A 32 -1.29 -9.62 1.00
N LYS A 33 -2.53 -9.37 0.57
CA LYS A 33 -3.53 -8.67 1.37
C LYS A 33 -3.76 -9.40 2.70
N GLY A 34 -3.54 -8.70 3.81
CA GLY A 34 -3.89 -9.15 5.14
C GLY A 34 -5.23 -8.60 5.61
N LYS A 35 -5.36 -8.40 6.92
CA LYS A 35 -6.58 -7.89 7.55
C LYS A 35 -6.72 -6.38 7.33
N ILE A 36 -7.97 -5.91 7.32
CA ILE A 36 -8.35 -4.50 7.36
C ILE A 36 -8.77 -4.17 8.80
N PHE A 37 -8.32 -3.04 9.30
CA PHE A 37 -8.60 -2.55 10.64
C PHE A 37 -9.26 -1.18 10.55
N ASP A 38 -10.28 -1.00 11.38
CA ASP A 38 -11.00 0.26 11.51
C ASP A 38 -10.43 1.03 12.69
N PHE A 39 -10.06 2.28 12.45
CA PHE A 39 -9.78 3.24 13.50
C PHE A 39 -11.07 3.98 13.80
N VAL A 40 -11.43 3.98 15.09
CA VAL A 40 -12.65 4.61 15.58
C VAL A 40 -12.32 5.83 16.43
N ASP A 41 -13.21 6.83 16.43
CA ASP A 41 -13.15 7.94 17.38
C ASP A 41 -13.67 7.52 18.78
N SER A 42 -13.66 8.45 19.74
CA SER A 42 -14.19 8.24 21.09
C SER A 42 -15.67 7.84 21.16
N GLN A 43 -16.42 8.04 20.08
CA GLN A 43 -17.84 7.74 19.95
C GLN A 43 -18.08 6.40 19.22
N GLY A 44 -17.01 5.73 18.78
CA GLY A 44 -17.08 4.46 18.05
C GLY A 44 -17.29 4.60 16.54
N ASN A 45 -17.23 5.80 15.97
CA ASN A 45 -17.39 6.00 14.52
C ASN A 45 -16.07 5.71 13.80
N VAL A 46 -16.13 4.99 12.68
CA VAL A 46 -14.94 4.69 11.87
C VAL A 46 -14.46 5.95 11.16
N ILE A 47 -13.30 6.47 11.58
CA ILE A 47 -12.69 7.68 11.02
C ILE A 47 -11.70 7.37 9.90
N SER A 48 -10.98 6.25 9.99
CA SER A 48 -10.04 5.78 8.96
C SER A 48 -9.91 4.26 8.98
N LYS A 49 -9.36 3.70 7.91
CA LYS A 49 -9.09 2.27 7.79
C LYS A 49 -7.64 2.05 7.37
N VAL A 50 -7.02 1.02 7.93
CA VAL A 50 -5.70 0.55 7.49
C VAL A 50 -5.79 -0.89 7.04
N VAL A 51 -4.86 -1.29 6.18
CA VAL A 51 -4.78 -2.64 5.65
C VAL A 51 -3.36 -3.15 5.78
N GLN A 52 -3.24 -4.44 6.09
CA GLN A 52 -1.95 -5.12 6.12
C GLN A 52 -1.54 -5.57 4.72
N MET A 53 -0.24 -5.48 4.47
CA MET A 53 0.46 -6.30 3.50
C MET A 53 1.33 -7.30 4.27
N LEU A 54 0.95 -8.57 4.17
CA LEU A 54 1.70 -9.69 4.74
C LEU A 54 2.90 -10.03 3.87
N ASN A 55 3.92 -10.63 4.47
CA ASN A 55 5.18 -11.04 3.82
C ASN A 55 5.94 -9.87 3.19
N ASN A 56 5.84 -8.68 3.79
CA ASN A 56 6.61 -7.50 3.41
C ASN A 56 7.56 -7.14 4.57
N PRO A 57 8.87 -7.41 4.45
CA PRO A 57 9.84 -7.05 5.48
C PRO A 57 10.48 -5.67 5.26
N MET A 58 9.93 -4.82 4.39
CA MET A 58 10.46 -3.47 4.17
C MET A 58 10.16 -2.56 5.37
N HIS A 59 11.17 -2.07 6.08
CA HIS A 59 11.00 -1.18 7.24
C HIS A 59 11.22 0.28 6.83
N GLU A 60 11.92 1.06 7.66
CA GLU A 60 12.27 2.46 7.45
C GLU A 60 12.81 2.72 6.03
N GLY A 61 12.54 3.91 5.49
CA GLY A 61 12.89 4.30 4.11
C GLY A 61 11.95 3.76 3.03
N SER A 62 11.13 2.75 3.34
CA SER A 62 10.13 2.24 2.38
C SER A 62 8.81 3.00 2.38
N SER A 63 8.57 3.88 3.36
CA SER A 63 7.35 4.69 3.50
C SER A 63 7.01 5.46 2.22
N GLY A 64 5.74 5.41 1.80
CA GLY A 64 5.25 5.96 0.54
C GLY A 64 5.43 5.04 -0.66
N GLY A 65 6.22 3.96 -0.54
CA GLY A 65 6.40 2.96 -1.60
C GLY A 65 5.10 2.23 -1.95
N ALA A 66 4.84 2.02 -3.24
CA ALA A 66 3.58 1.50 -3.73
C ALA A 66 3.40 0.00 -3.51
N TRP A 67 2.17 -0.42 -3.23
CA TRP A 67 1.71 -1.82 -3.35
C TRP A 67 0.94 -1.98 -4.65
N ILE A 68 1.39 -2.89 -5.49
CA ILE A 68 0.92 -3.05 -6.86
C ILE A 68 0.21 -4.41 -6.99
N ALA A 69 -1.08 -4.38 -7.33
CA ALA A 69 -1.81 -5.58 -7.72
C ALA A 69 -1.64 -5.85 -9.21
N LYS A 70 -1.64 -7.13 -9.59
CA LYS A 70 -1.42 -7.58 -10.98
C LYS A 70 -0.19 -6.92 -11.62
N LEU A 71 0.94 -6.92 -10.90
CA LEU A 71 2.20 -6.39 -11.43
C LEU A 71 2.52 -7.10 -12.76
N ASN A 72 2.68 -6.33 -13.81
CA ASN A 72 2.90 -6.82 -15.16
C ASN A 72 3.96 -5.96 -15.86
N ALA A 73 5.08 -6.58 -16.22
CA ALA A 73 6.17 -5.94 -16.95
C ALA A 73 6.02 -6.04 -18.49
N SER A 74 4.97 -6.68 -19.00
CA SER A 74 4.71 -6.79 -20.43
C SER A 74 4.15 -5.48 -21.01
N ARG A 75 4.61 -5.12 -22.22
CA ARG A 75 4.17 -3.91 -22.94
C ARG A 75 2.70 -3.90 -23.36
N LYS A 76 2.01 -5.04 -23.34
CA LYS A 76 0.62 -5.18 -23.83
C LYS A 76 -0.38 -5.62 -22.75
N GLY A 77 0.00 -5.52 -21.47
CA GLY A 77 -0.79 -6.04 -20.37
C GLY A 77 -1.66 -5.01 -19.65
N TYR A 78 -2.86 -5.40 -19.24
CA TYR A 78 -3.60 -4.73 -18.17
C TYR A 78 -3.02 -5.14 -16.81
N GLY A 79 -3.02 -4.23 -15.83
CA GLY A 79 -2.46 -4.48 -14.49
C GLY A 79 -1.87 -3.23 -13.88
N ASN A 80 -0.89 -3.42 -12.98
CA ASN A 80 -0.14 -2.35 -12.32
C ASN A 80 -0.99 -1.37 -11.52
N TYR A 81 -2.01 -1.88 -10.82
CA TYR A 81 -2.88 -1.03 -10.00
C TYR A 81 -2.23 -0.78 -8.65
N VAL A 82 -2.03 0.50 -8.29
CA VAL A 82 -1.66 0.86 -6.93
C VAL A 82 -2.86 0.61 -6.01
N VAL A 83 -2.70 -0.31 -5.06
CA VAL A 83 -3.76 -0.76 -4.14
C VAL A 83 -3.49 -0.42 -2.68
N GLY A 84 -2.35 0.19 -2.41
CA GLY A 84 -1.92 0.63 -1.08
C GLY A 84 -0.52 1.21 -1.14
N LEU A 85 -0.04 1.68 0.01
CA LEU A 85 1.31 2.25 0.18
C LEU A 85 1.91 1.69 1.48
N ASN A 86 3.22 1.46 1.48
CA ASN A 86 3.98 1.26 2.73
C ASN A 86 3.79 2.50 3.61
N SER A 87 3.33 2.34 4.85
CA SER A 87 3.16 3.46 5.78
C SER A 87 3.93 3.24 7.07
N PHE A 88 3.63 2.16 7.79
CA PHE A 88 4.24 1.87 9.08
C PHE A 88 4.29 0.37 9.35
N TYR A 89 5.10 -0.04 10.33
CA TYR A 89 5.11 -1.38 10.91
C TYR A 89 4.93 -1.27 12.42
N SER A 90 4.51 -2.37 13.05
CA SER A 90 4.37 -2.46 14.51
C SER A 90 5.44 -3.38 15.06
N THR A 91 6.08 -3.00 16.15
CA THR A 91 7.05 -3.86 16.86
C THR A 91 6.39 -5.01 17.61
N GLN A 92 5.06 -5.00 17.75
CA GLN A 92 4.28 -6.05 18.39
C GLN A 92 3.84 -7.15 17.40
N ASP A 93 3.98 -6.91 16.10
CA ASP A 93 3.61 -7.85 15.04
C ASP A 93 4.84 -8.57 14.48
N PRO A 94 4.65 -9.69 13.75
CA PRO A 94 5.72 -10.29 12.96
C PRO A 94 6.45 -9.26 12.08
N PRO A 95 7.78 -9.36 11.93
CA PRO A 95 8.61 -8.30 11.30
C PRO A 95 8.38 -8.17 9.79
N ASN A 96 7.53 -9.01 9.20
CA ASN A 96 7.19 -9.05 7.79
C ASN A 96 5.75 -8.59 7.50
N ILE A 97 5.16 -7.77 8.39
CA ILE A 97 3.84 -7.16 8.19
C ILE A 97 4.00 -5.64 8.13
N ILE A 98 3.60 -5.05 7.00
CA ILE A 98 3.54 -3.59 6.81
C ILE A 98 2.09 -3.16 6.71
N TYR A 99 1.78 -2.04 7.32
CA TYR A 99 0.48 -1.40 7.28
C TYR A 99 0.51 -0.22 6.31
N GLY A 100 -0.62 -0.04 5.64
CA GLY A 100 -0.87 1.05 4.71
C GLY A 100 -2.28 1.60 4.87
N PRO A 101 -2.54 2.82 4.40
CA PRO A 101 -3.90 3.35 4.33
C PRO A 101 -4.74 2.44 3.44
N TYR A 102 -5.95 2.11 3.89
CA TYR A 102 -6.90 1.42 3.03
C TYR A 102 -7.52 2.42 2.07
N PHE A 103 -7.40 2.16 0.76
CA PHE A 103 -7.95 3.03 -0.27
C PHE A 103 -9.47 2.88 -0.34
N ASP A 104 -10.15 3.72 0.44
CA ASP A 104 -11.59 3.89 0.41
C ASP A 104 -11.98 5.17 -0.34
N LYS A 105 -13.28 5.50 -0.28
CA LYS A 105 -13.83 6.69 -0.93
C LYS A 105 -13.09 7.98 -0.53
N LYS A 106 -12.68 8.12 0.74
CA LYS A 106 -12.01 9.34 1.23
C LYS A 106 -10.66 9.52 0.57
N VAL A 107 -9.92 8.43 0.34
CA VAL A 107 -8.62 8.48 -0.37
C VAL A 107 -8.82 8.96 -1.81
N PHE A 108 -9.83 8.46 -2.51
CA PHE A 108 -10.10 8.90 -3.89
C PHE A 108 -10.65 10.32 -3.97
N GLU A 109 -11.47 10.75 -3.01
CA GLU A 109 -11.90 12.14 -2.88
C GLU A 109 -10.69 13.08 -2.66
N LEU A 110 -9.75 12.68 -1.80
CA LEU A 110 -8.50 13.41 -1.58
C LEU A 110 -7.63 13.45 -2.85
N LEU A 111 -7.44 12.30 -3.51
CA LEU A 111 -6.68 12.21 -4.77
C LEU A 111 -7.26 13.17 -5.82
N ASN A 112 -8.57 13.12 -6.03
CA ASN A 112 -9.24 13.99 -7.01
C ASN A 112 -9.09 15.47 -6.65
N LYS A 113 -9.22 15.81 -5.35
CA LYS A 113 -9.00 17.19 -4.89
C LYS A 113 -7.56 17.65 -5.18
N VAL A 114 -6.56 16.82 -4.90
CA VAL A 114 -5.15 17.12 -5.17
C VAL A 114 -4.91 17.26 -6.66
N LYS A 115 -5.41 16.33 -7.49
CA LYS A 115 -5.29 16.39 -8.94
C LYS A 115 -5.86 17.69 -9.50
N ASN A 116 -7.06 18.07 -9.07
CA ASN A 116 -7.71 19.30 -9.52
C ASN A 116 -6.97 20.56 -9.04
N SER A 117 -6.50 20.57 -7.79
CA SER A 117 -5.83 21.73 -7.21
C SER A 117 -4.41 21.94 -7.76
N CYS A 118 -3.75 20.86 -8.16
CA CYS A 118 -2.37 20.88 -8.67
C CYS A 118 -2.28 20.72 -10.19
N HIS A 119 -3.42 20.70 -10.90
CA HIS A 119 -3.50 20.51 -12.35
C HIS A 119 -2.75 19.24 -12.85
N ILE A 120 -2.92 18.13 -12.12
CA ILE A 120 -2.33 16.84 -12.46
C ILE A 120 -3.37 16.02 -13.25
N GLU A 121 -3.02 15.63 -14.47
CA GLU A 121 -3.87 14.82 -15.37
C GLU A 121 -3.94 13.33 -14.98
#